data_AF-A0A7S1HGR4-F1
#
_entry.id   AF-A0A7S1HGR4-F1
#
_cell.length_a   1.000
_cell.length_b   1.000
_cell.length_c   1.000
_cell.angle_alpha   90.00
_cell.angle_beta   90.00
_cell.angle_gamma   90.00
#
_symmetry.space_group_name_H-M   'P 1'
#
loop_
_entity.id
_entity.type
_entity.pdbx_description
1 polymer ?
#
loop_
_entity_poly.entity_id
_entity_poly.type
_entity_poly.pdbx_seq_one_letter_code
_entity_poly.pdbx_strand_id
1 'polypeptide(L)'
;TSPPRRSPCPPKSTKMPRILLWRLPLLLLLACTASGVAPQEDFTEDMLIRPLPDGNVLSHVSIAMTWPVKQRRADGGGHYTLFPKAIGELVQLYSVGELHLTFARGQWSHALWGHSPAPAPQGAALYAWLNTPSGDDMTAWTGLTNALGGLYGSTLNFLSHREKHAHPLRAPPPSSTYLRSLWGEGQFPPEKVFFGTLPREVACTENLTPWRKLLPCRGEAGIV
;
A
#
# COMPACT_ATOMS: atom_id res chain seq x y z
N THR A 1 26.63 -11.21 -9.82
CA THR A 1 25.69 -12.30 -10.12
C THR A 1 24.73 -12.44 -8.95
N SER A 2 23.59 -11.75 -9.00
CA SER A 2 22.53 -11.96 -8.01
C SER A 2 21.86 -13.31 -8.27
N PRO A 3 21.55 -14.11 -7.24
CA PRO A 3 20.85 -15.37 -7.44
C PRO A 3 19.44 -15.11 -7.97
N PRO A 4 18.83 -16.03 -8.72
CA PRO A 4 17.42 -15.94 -9.08
C PRO A 4 16.59 -15.99 -7.79
N ARG A 5 15.99 -14.86 -7.40
CA ARG A 5 15.05 -14.84 -6.26
C ARG A 5 13.80 -15.61 -6.66
N ARG A 6 13.49 -16.66 -5.91
CA ARG A 6 12.26 -17.45 -6.05
C ARG A 6 11.05 -16.54 -5.81
N SER A 7 9.94 -16.83 -6.48
CA SER A 7 8.66 -16.17 -6.17
C SER A 7 8.37 -16.30 -4.66
N PRO A 8 7.97 -15.22 -3.97
CA PRO A 8 7.70 -15.27 -2.53
C PRO A 8 6.48 -16.15 -2.20
N CYS A 9 5.62 -16.40 -3.19
CA CYS A 9 4.42 -17.21 -3.01
C CYS A 9 4.62 -18.64 -3.55
N PRO A 10 4.02 -19.64 -2.88
CA PRO A 10 3.98 -21.00 -3.41
C PRO A 10 3.24 -21.01 -4.74
N PRO A 11 3.65 -21.86 -5.70
CA PRO A 11 2.90 -22.01 -6.95
C PRO A 11 1.48 -22.45 -6.63
N LYS A 12 0.49 -21.78 -7.23
CA LYS A 12 -0.90 -22.24 -7.15
C LYS A 12 -0.95 -23.65 -7.72
N SER A 13 -1.53 -24.59 -6.98
CA SER A 13 -1.75 -25.97 -7.44
C SER A 13 -2.65 -25.95 -8.68
N THR A 14 -2.04 -25.82 -9.86
CA THR A 14 -2.71 -26.05 -11.12
C THR A 14 -2.82 -27.55 -11.27
N LYS A 15 -4.05 -28.09 -11.30
CA LYS A 15 -4.28 -29.42 -11.84
C LYS A 15 -3.74 -29.40 -13.28
N MET A 16 -2.57 -30.01 -13.50
CA MET A 16 -2.01 -30.12 -14.84
C MET A 16 -3.00 -30.92 -15.69
N PRO A 17 -3.53 -30.40 -16.81
CA PRO A 17 -4.03 -31.27 -17.83
C PRO A 17 -2.84 -32.10 -18.32
N ARG A 18 -2.99 -33.43 -18.33
CA ARG A 18 -2.01 -34.36 -18.93
C ARG A 18 -1.93 -34.06 -20.43
N ILE A 19 -1.06 -33.15 -20.82
CA ILE A 19 -0.74 -32.92 -22.23
C ILE A 19 0.38 -33.91 -22.59
N LEU A 20 0.05 -34.76 -23.55
CA LEU A 20 0.90 -35.81 -24.09
C LEU A 20 2.13 -35.16 -24.76
N LEU A 21 3.30 -35.36 -24.14
CA LEU A 21 4.60 -35.02 -24.69
C LEU A 21 4.89 -35.90 -25.90
N TRP A 22 4.61 -35.41 -27.10
CA TRP A 22 5.34 -35.87 -28.27
C TRP A 22 5.61 -34.69 -29.21
N ARG A 23 6.91 -34.51 -29.52
CA ARG A 23 7.53 -33.57 -30.45
C ARG A 23 8.07 -32.27 -29.83
N LEU A 24 9.27 -32.37 -29.27
CA LEU A 24 10.24 -31.27 -29.25
C LEU A 24 11.67 -31.83 -29.29
N PRO A 25 12.29 -31.84 -30.48
CA PRO A 25 13.71 -31.53 -30.51
C PRO A 25 14.03 -30.62 -31.70
N LEU A 26 13.57 -29.36 -31.70
CA LEU A 26 14.14 -28.32 -32.58
C LEU A 26 13.72 -26.89 -32.20
N LEU A 27 13.84 -26.51 -30.93
CA LEU A 27 13.58 -25.11 -30.53
C LEU A 27 14.49 -24.62 -29.40
N LEU A 28 15.67 -25.24 -29.25
CA LEU A 28 16.61 -24.95 -28.15
C LEU A 28 17.76 -23.99 -28.54
N LEU A 29 17.70 -23.32 -29.70
CA LEU A 29 18.87 -22.60 -30.24
C LEU A 29 18.66 -21.10 -30.54
N LEU A 30 17.53 -20.47 -30.19
CA LEU A 30 17.33 -19.04 -30.51
C LEU A 30 16.55 -18.24 -29.45
N ALA A 31 16.93 -18.35 -28.18
CA ALA A 31 16.42 -17.43 -27.15
C ALA A 31 17.51 -17.05 -26.14
N CYS A 32 18.65 -16.55 -26.62
CA CYS A 32 19.54 -15.71 -25.82
C CYS A 32 19.25 -14.24 -26.17
N THR A 33 18.03 -13.78 -25.87
CA THR A 33 17.75 -12.35 -25.87
C THR A 33 18.13 -11.79 -24.51
N ALA A 34 19.01 -10.78 -24.54
CA ALA A 34 19.46 -10.04 -23.38
C ALA A 34 18.27 -9.62 -22.50
N SER A 35 18.20 -10.19 -21.30
CA SER A 35 17.25 -9.74 -20.29
C SER A 35 17.74 -8.41 -19.75
N GLY A 36 17.28 -7.31 -20.33
CA GLY A 36 17.30 -6.03 -19.64
C GLY A 36 16.53 -6.21 -18.33
N VAL A 37 17.20 -6.01 -17.19
CA VAL A 37 16.53 -6.04 -15.89
C VAL A 37 15.56 -4.86 -15.86
N ALA A 38 14.30 -5.13 -16.19
CA ALA A 38 13.24 -4.17 -15.97
C ALA A 38 13.24 -3.81 -14.48
N PRO A 39 13.02 -2.54 -14.10
CA PRO A 39 12.80 -2.21 -12.70
C PRO A 39 11.64 -3.08 -12.22
N GLN A 40 11.92 -3.89 -11.22
CA GLN A 40 11.05 -4.99 -10.79
C GLN A 40 10.43 -4.62 -9.46
N GLU A 41 9.19 -5.04 -9.23
CA GLU A 41 8.54 -4.91 -7.93
C GLU A 41 9.32 -5.70 -6.87
N ASP A 42 9.40 -5.16 -5.66
CA ASP A 42 10.07 -5.80 -4.52
C ASP A 42 9.14 -5.90 -3.31
N PHE A 43 9.41 -6.85 -2.41
CA PHE A 43 8.63 -7.12 -1.22
C PHE A 43 9.55 -7.50 -0.05
N THR A 44 9.35 -6.84 1.09
CA THR A 44 10.03 -7.15 2.36
C THR A 44 9.02 -7.22 3.50
N GLU A 45 9.24 -8.15 4.42
CA GLU A 45 8.40 -8.36 5.60
C GLU A 45 9.29 -8.61 6.82
N ASP A 46 9.05 -7.84 7.88
CA ASP A 46 9.82 -7.85 9.11
C ASP A 46 8.89 -7.98 10.33
N MET A 47 9.33 -8.69 11.37
CA MET A 47 8.58 -8.84 12.62
C MET A 47 9.44 -8.53 13.84
N LEU A 48 8.90 -7.68 14.72
CA LEU A 48 9.44 -7.40 16.03
C LEU A 48 8.54 -8.06 17.09
N ILE A 49 9.13 -8.94 17.89
CA ILE A 49 8.50 -9.49 19.10
C ILE A 49 9.29 -9.00 20.30
N ARG A 50 8.62 -8.38 21.27
CA ARG A 50 9.25 -7.83 22.46
C ARG A 50 8.38 -8.06 23.70
N PRO A 51 8.90 -8.66 24.78
CA PRO A 51 8.18 -8.71 26.05
C PRO A 51 8.05 -7.29 26.65
N LEU A 52 6.90 -7.00 27.24
CA LEU A 52 6.58 -5.75 27.91
C LEU A 52 6.73 -5.89 29.45
N PRO A 53 6.96 -4.79 30.19
CA PRO A 53 7.19 -4.85 31.64
C PRO A 53 6.02 -5.42 32.47
N ASP A 54 4.81 -5.40 31.92
CA ASP A 54 3.59 -5.93 32.54
C ASP A 54 3.36 -7.42 32.21
N GLY A 55 4.30 -8.08 31.54
CA GLY A 55 4.20 -9.48 31.12
C GLY A 55 3.45 -9.69 29.80
N ASN A 56 2.91 -8.64 29.18
CA ASN A 56 2.35 -8.72 27.83
C ASN A 56 3.46 -8.85 26.77
N VAL A 57 3.10 -9.21 25.53
CA VAL A 57 4.03 -9.30 24.41
C VAL A 57 3.62 -8.33 23.30
N LEU A 58 4.53 -7.43 22.92
CA LEU A 58 4.40 -6.61 21.73
C LEU A 58 4.78 -7.44 20.50
N SER A 59 3.87 -7.50 19.54
CA SER A 59 4.10 -8.05 18.20
C SER A 59 3.84 -6.94 17.17
N HIS A 60 4.87 -6.58 16.39
CA HIS A 60 4.78 -5.59 15.34
C HIS A 60 5.28 -6.19 14.02
N VAL A 61 4.42 -6.16 13.00
CA VAL A 61 4.74 -6.66 11.65
C VAL A 61 4.78 -5.48 10.69
N SER A 62 5.85 -5.38 9.91
CA SER A 62 6.03 -4.35 8.88
C SER A 62 6.17 -5.01 7.53
N ILE A 63 5.37 -4.54 6.57
CA ILE A 63 5.34 -5.06 5.21
C ILE A 63 5.54 -3.90 4.25
N ALA A 64 6.56 -3.99 3.40
CA ALA A 64 6.86 -3.00 2.39
C ALA A 64 6.84 -3.64 1.00
N MET A 65 6.15 -2.97 0.08
CA MET A 65 6.06 -3.34 -1.34
C MET A 65 6.48 -2.14 -2.17
N THR A 66 7.28 -2.39 -3.20
CA THR A 66 7.71 -1.33 -4.14
C THR A 66 7.18 -1.60 -5.53
N TRP A 67 6.75 -0.54 -6.21
CA TRP A 67 6.27 -0.58 -7.58
C TRP A 67 6.91 0.54 -8.42
N PRO A 68 7.56 0.22 -9.56
CA PRO A 68 8.26 1.21 -10.36
C PRO A 68 7.36 2.29 -10.96
N VAL A 69 7.68 3.56 -10.69
CA VAL A 69 6.90 4.74 -11.12
C VAL A 69 6.76 4.86 -12.65
N LYS A 70 7.70 4.33 -13.45
CA LYS A 70 7.60 4.35 -14.93
C LYS A 70 6.35 3.63 -15.43
N GLN A 71 5.83 2.67 -14.66
CA GLN A 71 4.63 1.92 -14.96
C GLN A 71 3.33 2.69 -14.62
N ARG A 72 3.41 3.84 -13.93
CA ARG A 72 2.29 4.79 -13.77
C ARG A 72 1.92 5.48 -15.08
N ARG A 73 2.87 5.61 -16.03
CA ARG A 73 2.68 6.32 -17.30
C ARG A 73 2.43 5.41 -18.51
N ALA A 74 2.65 4.11 -18.39
CA ALA A 74 2.44 3.17 -19.48
C ALA A 74 0.95 2.82 -19.59
N ASP A 75 0.25 3.47 -20.51
CA ASP A 75 -1.04 3.12 -21.12
C ASP A 75 -1.81 1.98 -20.43
N GLY A 76 -2.41 2.26 -19.27
CA GLY A 76 -3.48 1.46 -18.63
C GLY A 76 -3.25 -0.04 -18.38
N GLY A 77 -2.06 -0.58 -18.66
CA GLY A 77 -1.84 -2.02 -18.88
C GLY A 77 -0.66 -2.62 -18.12
N GLY A 78 -0.15 -1.93 -17.09
CA GLY A 78 0.90 -2.47 -16.25
C GLY A 78 0.44 -3.72 -15.48
N HIS A 79 1.15 -4.84 -15.64
CA HIS A 79 0.93 -6.01 -14.79
C HIS A 79 1.49 -5.76 -13.38
N TYR A 80 0.63 -5.91 -12.37
CA TYR A 80 1.02 -5.95 -10.97
C TYR A 80 1.31 -7.40 -10.58
N THR A 81 2.51 -7.67 -10.06
CA THR A 81 2.95 -9.03 -9.68
C THR A 81 2.91 -9.25 -8.16
N LEU A 82 3.43 -8.29 -7.41
CA LEU A 82 3.52 -8.23 -5.95
C LEU A 82 2.68 -7.08 -5.42
N PHE A 83 2.71 -5.92 -6.08
CA PHE A 83 1.99 -4.74 -5.59
C PHE A 83 0.47 -4.96 -5.71
N PRO A 84 -0.36 -4.49 -4.75
CA PRO A 84 -1.79 -4.72 -4.81
C PRO A 84 -2.42 -3.89 -5.94
N LYS A 85 -2.92 -4.56 -6.98
CA LYS A 85 -3.61 -3.93 -8.12
C LYS A 85 -4.67 -2.91 -7.69
N ALA A 86 -5.51 -3.28 -6.72
CA ALA A 86 -6.58 -2.40 -6.23
C ALA A 86 -6.04 -1.05 -5.73
N ILE A 87 -4.92 -1.05 -5.00
CA ILE A 87 -4.29 0.19 -4.53
C ILE A 87 -3.65 0.95 -5.69
N GLY A 88 -2.98 0.24 -6.61
CA GLY A 88 -2.37 0.86 -7.79
C GLY A 88 -3.38 1.60 -8.67
N GLU A 89 -4.56 1.00 -8.87
CA GLU A 89 -5.67 1.62 -9.61
C GLU A 89 -6.20 2.87 -8.91
N LEU A 90 -6.40 2.84 -7.58
CA LEU A 90 -6.83 4.04 -6.82
C LEU A 90 -5.82 5.17 -6.92
N VAL A 91 -4.52 4.83 -6.83
CA VAL A 91 -3.43 5.81 -6.93
C VAL A 91 -3.44 6.51 -8.29
N GLN A 92 -3.69 5.78 -9.37
CA GLN A 92 -3.78 6.35 -10.72
C GLN A 92 -5.08 7.14 -10.90
N LEU A 93 -6.23 6.54 -10.56
CA LEU A 93 -7.55 7.10 -10.80
C LEU A 93 -7.77 8.43 -10.08
N TYR A 94 -7.31 8.54 -8.83
CA TYR A 94 -7.50 9.73 -8.00
C TYR A 94 -6.24 10.61 -7.90
N SER A 95 -5.25 10.39 -8.78
CA SER A 95 -4.01 11.19 -8.84
C SER A 95 -3.32 11.31 -7.47
N VAL A 96 -3.26 10.21 -6.74
CA VAL A 96 -2.69 10.18 -5.39
C VAL A 96 -1.18 10.19 -5.47
N GLY A 97 -0.56 11.21 -4.88
CA GLY A 97 0.89 11.33 -4.76
C GLY A 97 1.45 10.54 -3.59
N GLU A 98 0.70 10.51 -2.49
CA GLU A 98 1.04 9.84 -1.24
C GLU A 98 -0.23 9.62 -0.41
N LEU A 99 -0.33 8.49 0.27
CA LEU A 99 -1.50 8.08 1.05
C LEU A 99 -1.05 7.39 2.33
N HIS A 100 -1.60 7.82 3.46
CA HIS A 100 -1.45 7.17 4.75
C HIS A 100 -2.84 6.90 5.31
N LEU A 101 -3.14 5.63 5.56
CA LEU A 101 -4.39 5.19 6.18
C LEU A 101 -4.04 4.38 7.42
N THR A 102 -4.54 4.82 8.57
CA THR A 102 -4.32 4.14 9.85
C THR A 102 -5.66 3.76 10.46
N PHE A 103 -5.76 2.54 10.96
CA PHE A 103 -6.84 2.11 11.86
C PHE A 103 -6.21 1.66 13.17
N ALA A 104 -6.66 2.23 14.29
CA ALA A 104 -6.20 1.82 15.61
C ALA A 104 -7.35 1.66 16.59
N ARG A 105 -7.16 0.75 17.54
CA ARG A 105 -8.09 0.51 18.65
C ARG A 105 -7.31 0.54 19.97
N GLY A 106 -7.88 1.21 20.96
CA GLY A 106 -7.25 1.38 22.27
C GLY A 106 -6.27 2.56 22.31
N GLN A 107 -5.50 2.64 23.39
CA GLN A 107 -4.49 3.67 23.62
C GLN A 107 -3.17 2.99 23.99
N TRP A 108 -2.06 3.53 23.47
CA TRP A 108 -0.73 3.05 23.81
C TRP A 108 -0.24 3.73 25.10
N SER A 109 0.05 2.93 26.14
CA SER A 109 0.62 3.47 27.38
C SER A 109 2.11 3.72 27.22
N HIS A 110 2.47 4.94 26.87
CA HIS A 110 3.89 5.32 26.73
C HIS A 110 4.69 5.21 28.04
N ALA A 111 4.02 5.41 29.18
CA ALA A 111 4.63 5.32 30.50
C ALA A 111 5.01 3.88 30.87
N LEU A 112 4.21 2.89 30.46
CA LEU A 112 4.44 1.47 30.80
C LEU A 112 5.21 0.73 29.71
N TRP A 113 4.97 1.05 28.44
CA TRP A 113 5.46 0.25 27.31
C TRP A 113 6.55 0.95 26.48
N GLY A 114 6.86 2.21 26.79
CA GLY A 114 7.81 3.05 26.06
C GLY A 114 7.22 3.65 24.77
N HIS A 115 8.06 4.02 23.82
CA HIS A 115 7.58 4.53 22.52
C HIS A 115 6.94 3.41 21.69
N SER A 116 5.78 3.71 21.08
CA SER A 116 5.16 2.79 20.11
C SER A 116 6.06 2.70 18.88
N PRO A 117 6.31 1.49 18.34
CA PRO A 117 7.02 1.33 17.06
C PRO A 117 6.26 1.96 15.88
N ALA A 118 4.92 2.07 16.00
CA ALA A 118 4.04 2.67 15.01
C ALA A 118 2.98 3.52 15.73
N PRO A 119 3.20 4.83 15.94
CA PRO A 119 2.21 5.69 16.57
C PRO A 119 1.00 5.87 15.65
N ALA A 120 -0.21 5.73 16.21
CA ALA A 120 -1.46 5.91 15.47
C ALA A 120 -2.50 6.63 16.35
N PRO A 121 -3.33 7.51 15.77
CA PRO A 121 -4.44 8.11 16.49
C PRO A 121 -5.54 7.08 16.76
N GLN A 122 -6.41 7.36 17.73
CA GLN A 122 -7.57 6.51 18.00
C GLN A 122 -8.54 6.52 16.80
N GLY A 123 -9.04 5.35 16.43
CA GLY A 123 -9.98 5.19 15.33
C GLY A 123 -9.27 5.16 13.98
N ALA A 124 -9.92 5.71 12.95
CA ALA A 124 -9.35 5.81 11.61
C ALA A 124 -8.78 7.21 11.37
N ALA A 125 -7.63 7.28 10.70
CA ALA A 125 -7.12 8.53 10.15
C ALA A 125 -6.63 8.33 8.74
N LEU A 126 -6.90 9.32 7.90
CA LEU A 126 -6.55 9.33 6.49
C LEU A 126 -5.83 10.63 6.17
N TYR A 127 -4.71 10.50 5.50
CA TYR A 127 -3.89 11.59 5.01
C TYR A 127 -3.51 11.31 3.57
N ALA A 128 -3.75 12.26 2.67
CA ALA A 128 -3.45 12.10 1.26
C ALA A 128 -2.90 13.38 0.65
N TRP A 129 -1.82 13.24 -0.12
CA TRP A 129 -1.37 14.27 -1.07
C TRP A 129 -2.00 13.99 -2.42
N LEU A 130 -2.79 14.93 -2.92
CA LEU A 130 -3.41 14.84 -4.24
C LEU A 130 -2.68 15.75 -5.21
N ASN A 131 -2.53 15.29 -6.45
CA ASN A 131 -1.97 16.10 -7.51
C ASN A 131 -2.80 15.93 -8.79
N THR A 132 -4.05 16.40 -8.74
CA THR A 132 -4.93 16.36 -9.91
C THR A 132 -4.47 17.37 -10.97
N PRO A 133 -4.30 16.98 -12.25
CA PRO A 133 -3.96 17.92 -13.31
C PRO A 133 -5.03 18.98 -13.57
N SER A 134 -6.31 18.66 -13.30
CA SER A 134 -7.45 19.55 -13.45
C SER A 134 -7.57 20.58 -12.32
N GLY A 135 -6.87 20.36 -11.20
CA GLY A 135 -7.04 21.15 -9.98
C GLY A 135 -8.28 20.81 -9.15
N ASP A 136 -9.08 19.82 -9.57
CA ASP A 136 -10.26 19.36 -8.83
C ASP A 136 -9.91 18.27 -7.80
N ASP A 137 -9.14 18.66 -6.79
CA ASP A 137 -8.70 17.73 -5.74
C ASP A 137 -9.86 17.27 -4.84
N MET A 138 -10.94 18.05 -4.72
CA MET A 138 -12.13 17.68 -3.93
C MET A 138 -12.87 16.49 -4.52
N THR A 139 -13.04 16.44 -5.84
CA THR A 139 -13.65 15.29 -6.52
C THR A 139 -12.77 14.04 -6.37
N ALA A 140 -11.45 14.19 -6.50
CA ALA A 140 -10.51 13.10 -6.28
C ALA A 140 -10.54 12.58 -4.82
N TRP A 141 -10.58 13.48 -3.84
CA TRP A 141 -10.72 13.14 -2.43
C TRP A 141 -12.02 12.39 -2.13
N THR A 142 -13.13 12.85 -2.70
CA THR A 142 -14.45 12.21 -2.54
C THR A 142 -14.46 10.81 -3.13
N GLY A 143 -13.90 10.64 -4.33
CA GLY A 143 -13.78 9.33 -4.96
C GLY A 143 -12.87 8.37 -4.19
N LEU A 144 -11.71 8.87 -3.75
CA LEU A 144 -10.75 8.10 -2.96
C LEU A 144 -11.34 7.60 -1.64
N THR A 145 -11.99 8.47 -0.87
CA THR A 145 -12.58 8.12 0.44
C THR A 145 -13.71 7.10 0.30
N ASN A 146 -14.56 7.23 -0.73
CA ASN A 146 -15.60 6.25 -1.05
C ASN A 146 -15.00 4.89 -1.43
N ALA A 147 -13.99 4.88 -2.29
CA ALA A 147 -13.37 3.65 -2.75
C ALA A 147 -12.59 2.93 -1.63
N LEU A 148 -11.88 3.67 -0.78
CA LEU A 148 -11.23 3.11 0.40
C LEU A 148 -12.25 2.59 1.42
N GLY A 149 -13.36 3.29 1.61
CA GLY A 149 -14.48 2.83 2.44
C GLY A 149 -14.99 1.46 1.97
N GLY A 150 -15.21 1.29 0.66
CA GLY A 150 -15.59 0.01 0.07
C GLY A 150 -14.51 -1.07 0.16
N LEU A 151 -13.24 -0.71 -0.08
CA LEU A 151 -12.12 -1.65 -0.01
C LEU A 151 -11.91 -2.23 1.39
N TYR A 152 -12.01 -1.38 2.41
CA TYR A 152 -11.77 -1.75 3.81
C TYR A 152 -13.05 -2.03 4.60
N GLY A 153 -14.23 -1.95 3.99
CA GLY A 153 -15.51 -2.15 4.69
C GLY A 153 -15.72 -1.16 5.84
N SER A 154 -15.32 0.10 5.64
CA SER A 154 -15.24 1.12 6.70
C SER A 154 -16.03 2.37 6.35
N THR A 155 -16.28 3.23 7.34
CA THR A 155 -17.02 4.48 7.16
C THR A 155 -16.19 5.66 6.63
N LEU A 156 -15.06 5.38 5.96
CA LEU A 156 -14.15 6.40 5.42
C LEU A 156 -14.83 7.37 4.44
N ASN A 157 -15.93 6.97 3.81
CA ASN A 157 -16.77 7.84 2.96
C ASN A 157 -17.25 9.10 3.69
N PHE A 158 -17.40 9.08 5.02
CA PHE A 158 -17.75 10.29 5.78
C PHE A 158 -16.69 11.39 5.71
N LEU A 159 -15.44 11.06 5.38
CA LEU A 159 -14.39 12.05 5.19
C LEU A 159 -14.57 12.91 3.93
N SER A 160 -15.46 12.50 3.01
CA SER A 160 -15.82 13.31 1.83
C SER A 160 -16.54 14.62 2.19
N HIS A 161 -17.24 14.64 3.33
CA HIS A 161 -17.89 15.86 3.82
C HIS A 161 -16.83 16.90 4.19
N ARG A 162 -17.03 18.16 3.74
CA ARG A 162 -16.10 19.28 3.96
C ARG A 162 -15.80 19.53 5.43
N GLU A 163 -16.75 19.26 6.31
CA GLU A 163 -16.59 19.41 7.76
C GLU A 163 -15.76 18.29 8.44
N LYS A 164 -15.40 17.24 7.68
CA LYS A 164 -14.74 16.03 8.18
C LYS A 164 -13.30 15.89 7.70
N HIS A 165 -12.81 16.83 6.92
CA HIS A 165 -11.41 16.93 6.53
C HIS A 165 -10.91 18.36 6.63
N ALA A 166 -9.59 18.51 6.64
CA ALA A 166 -8.92 19.79 6.66
C ALA A 166 -7.66 19.74 5.81
N HIS A 167 -7.21 20.92 5.39
CA HIS A 167 -5.89 21.15 4.81
C HIS A 167 -4.96 21.64 5.92
N PRO A 168 -3.96 20.84 6.35
CA PRO A 168 -3.05 21.26 7.40
C PRO A 168 -2.24 22.49 6.98
N LEU A 169 -2.18 23.52 7.83
CA LEU A 169 -1.32 24.70 7.59
C LEU A 169 0.17 24.33 7.51
N ARG A 170 0.56 23.26 8.21
CA ARG A 170 1.88 22.65 8.14
C ARG A 170 1.70 21.15 8.00
N ALA A 171 1.95 20.66 6.79
CA ALA A 171 2.06 19.24 6.55
C ALA A 171 3.53 18.81 6.71
N PRO A 172 3.80 17.60 7.24
CA PRO A 172 5.15 17.03 7.12
C PRO A 172 5.51 16.93 5.63
N PRO A 173 6.80 17.09 5.27
CA PRO A 173 7.22 16.95 3.88
C PRO A 173 6.85 15.54 3.37
N PRO A 174 6.40 15.41 2.12
CA PRO A 174 6.01 14.12 1.56
C PRO A 174 7.19 13.15 1.64
N SER A 175 6.90 11.91 2.03
CA SER A 175 7.85 10.81 1.96
C SER A 175 8.04 10.30 0.52
N SER A 176 7.05 10.58 -0.34
CA SER A 176 7.04 10.21 -1.75
C SER A 176 8.12 10.92 -2.56
N THR A 177 9.05 10.16 -3.12
CA THR A 177 10.07 10.66 -4.06
C THR A 177 9.44 11.26 -5.31
N TYR A 178 8.26 10.77 -5.72
CA TYR A 178 7.49 11.33 -6.82
C TYR A 178 7.08 12.78 -6.55
N LEU A 179 6.48 13.06 -5.39
CA LEU A 179 6.06 14.41 -5.04
C LEU A 179 7.24 15.36 -4.87
N ARG A 180 8.33 14.89 -4.25
CA ARG A 180 9.58 15.65 -4.14
C ARG A 180 10.17 16.02 -5.50
N SER A 181 10.11 15.09 -6.47
CA SER A 181 10.57 15.36 -7.84
C SER A 181 9.68 16.33 -8.61
N LEU A 182 8.38 16.39 -8.28
CA LEU A 182 7.42 17.25 -8.97
C LEU A 182 7.48 18.71 -8.50
N TRP A 183 7.52 18.92 -7.20
CA TRP A 183 7.43 20.27 -6.62
C TRP A 183 8.77 20.83 -6.14
N GLY A 184 9.81 19.99 -6.02
CA GLY A 184 11.10 20.38 -5.45
C GLY A 184 11.10 20.35 -3.92
N GLU A 185 12.29 20.29 -3.32
CA GLU A 185 12.42 20.28 -1.86
C GLU A 185 11.95 21.61 -1.25
N GLY A 186 11.11 21.52 -0.21
CA GLY A 186 10.60 22.66 0.54
C GLY A 186 9.44 23.44 -0.09
N GLN A 187 8.99 23.08 -1.30
CA GLN A 187 7.91 23.76 -2.01
C GLN A 187 6.65 22.88 -2.05
N PHE A 188 6.15 22.46 -0.89
CA PHE A 188 5.00 21.56 -0.81
C PHE A 188 3.71 22.33 -0.53
N PRO A 189 2.78 22.42 -1.51
CA PRO A 189 1.55 23.19 -1.34
C PRO A 189 0.63 22.55 -0.30
N PRO A 190 0.35 23.20 0.85
CA PRO A 190 -0.47 22.61 1.91
C PRO A 190 -1.93 22.37 1.49
N GLU A 191 -2.43 23.13 0.51
CA GLU A 191 -3.76 22.96 -0.08
C GLU A 191 -3.92 21.63 -0.83
N LYS A 192 -2.81 20.99 -1.23
CA LYS A 192 -2.82 19.67 -1.87
C LYS A 192 -2.96 18.51 -0.88
N VAL A 193 -2.96 18.81 0.42
CA VAL A 193 -3.04 17.80 1.49
C VAL A 193 -4.44 17.74 2.05
N PHE A 194 -5.00 16.54 2.06
CA PHE A 194 -6.25 16.25 2.74
C PHE A 194 -5.95 15.41 3.98
N PHE A 195 -6.47 15.84 5.12
CA PHE A 195 -6.37 15.13 6.38
C PHE A 195 -7.73 15.00 7.04
N GLY A 196 -8.09 13.81 7.48
CA GLY A 196 -9.34 13.56 8.20
C GLY A 196 -9.23 12.40 9.18
N THR A 197 -10.01 12.46 10.25
CA THR A 197 -10.03 11.43 11.30
C THR A 197 -11.45 11.04 11.64
N LEU A 198 -11.68 9.74 11.88
CA LEU A 198 -12.93 9.17 12.39
C LEU A 198 -12.63 8.44 13.71
N PRO A 199 -12.69 9.14 14.87
CA PRO A 199 -12.29 8.56 16.16
C PRO A 199 -13.13 7.34 16.60
N ARG A 200 -14.35 7.22 16.06
CA ARG A 200 -15.27 6.10 16.36
C ARG A 200 -15.12 4.93 15.39
N GLU A 201 -14.39 5.09 14.29
CA GLU A 201 -14.11 4.04 13.32
C GLU A 201 -12.89 3.23 13.79
N VAL A 202 -13.12 2.28 14.71
CA VAL A 202 -12.04 1.45 15.26
C VAL A 202 -11.72 0.26 14.36
N ALA A 203 -10.50 -0.28 14.47
CA ALA A 203 -10.13 -1.50 13.76
C ALA A 203 -11.01 -2.70 14.19
N CYS A 204 -11.70 -3.31 13.23
CA CYS A 204 -12.49 -4.54 13.38
C CYS A 204 -11.86 -5.69 12.56
N THR A 205 -12.19 -6.93 12.92
CA THR A 205 -11.73 -8.13 12.17
C THR A 205 -12.25 -8.14 10.72
N GLU A 206 -13.40 -7.52 10.47
CA GLU A 206 -13.94 -7.30 9.12
C GLU A 206 -13.02 -6.38 8.29
N ASN A 207 -12.56 -5.26 8.87
CA ASN A 207 -11.69 -4.29 8.20
C ASN A 207 -10.28 -4.84 7.91
N LEU A 208 -9.83 -5.84 8.67
CA LEU A 208 -8.52 -6.49 8.51
C LEU A 208 -8.51 -7.60 7.45
N THR A 209 -9.68 -8.13 7.08
CA THR A 209 -9.76 -9.19 6.05
C THR A 209 -9.34 -8.69 4.66
N PRO A 210 -9.71 -7.47 4.22
CA PRO A 210 -9.18 -6.86 3.01
C PRO A 210 -7.67 -6.64 3.04
N TRP A 211 -7.08 -6.26 4.18
CA TRP A 211 -5.63 -6.05 4.31
C TRP A 211 -4.83 -7.29 3.91
N ARG A 212 -5.26 -8.47 4.37
CA ARG A 212 -4.60 -9.73 3.99
C ARG A 212 -4.66 -9.98 2.49
N LYS A 213 -5.72 -9.56 1.80
CA LYS A 213 -5.85 -9.70 0.33
C LYS A 213 -4.90 -8.78 -0.45
N LEU A 214 -4.37 -7.73 0.18
CA LEU A 214 -3.38 -6.85 -0.43
C LEU A 214 -1.97 -7.46 -0.41
N LEU A 215 -1.72 -8.47 0.42
CA LEU A 215 -0.43 -9.15 0.46
C LEU A 215 -0.19 -9.97 -0.81
N PRO A 216 1.06 -10.09 -1.30
CA PRO A 216 1.37 -10.81 -2.54
C PRO A 216 0.82 -12.24 -2.54
N CYS A 217 0.92 -12.91 -1.39
CA CYS A 217 0.50 -14.30 -1.21
C CYS A 217 -0.86 -14.45 -0.52
N ARG A 218 -1.56 -13.35 -0.23
CA ARG A 218 -2.91 -13.36 0.36
C ARG A 218 -3.05 -14.15 1.67
N GLY A 219 -1.97 -14.31 2.43
CA GLY A 219 -1.91 -15.09 3.68
C GLY A 219 -1.57 -16.58 3.50
N GLU A 220 -1.17 -17.01 2.29
CA GLU A 220 -0.73 -18.39 2.02
C GLU A 220 0.77 -18.61 2.29
N ALA A 221 1.52 -17.52 2.49
CA ALA A 221 2.94 -17.51 2.79
C ALA A 221 3.34 -16.14 3.38
N GLY A 222 4.40 -16.14 4.21
CA GLY A 222 4.87 -14.96 4.94
C GLY A 222 4.69 -15.11 6.44
N ILE A 223 4.83 -13.99 7.16
CA ILE A 223 4.66 -13.92 8.62
C ILE A 223 3.17 -13.80 9.00
N VAL A 224 2.32 -13.29 8.09
CA VAL A 224 0.88 -13.02 8.30
C VAL A 224 -0.04 -14.14 7.83
#